data_AF-A0A924DDS6-F1
#
_entry.id   AF-A0A924DDS6-F1
#
_cell.length_a   1.000
_cell.length_b   1.000
_cell.length_c   1.000
_cell.angle_alpha   90.00
_cell.angle_beta   90.00
_cell.angle_gamma   90.00
#
_symmetry.space_group_name_H-M   'P 1'
#
loop_
_entity.id
_entity.type
_entity.pdbx_description
1 polymer ?
#
loop_
_entity_poly.entity_id
_entity_poly.type
_entity_poly.pdbx_seq_one_letter_code
_entity_poly.pdbx_strand_id
1 'polypeptide(L)'
;TLEHDFTRPGDYLIRAKAAAQQAGDVPAKMAVKIDGHNVKVFDVPNLPNKPKEYEIRVDVTEGKHKIGVAFLNDFYVAETKYRKAQDRNLLLYSVEVSAPKGAVLPITDSHKKIFGTRPSGATDLVYAKQILSRFARKAYRRPASSDELGRLVKCVTLAEKEGESFERGIQLGVQVCLSSPNFIFHAEPTAKPIAERSAFLGQYEMASRLSYFLWSSMPDDELLTLAGQNKLQDPTVLESQIKRMLKDPRAKALSANFAGQWLQLRNLSQVAPNRKQFVGFNNDLRNAMKSETELFFDGIVHEDRSVLEFLDAKYTYLNEVLAKHYGIEGVQGENFRKVSLASYPQRGGLLTQASILTVTSNPTRTSPVKRGKWVMEQILGTPLPPAPPNVPTLPDDKKEPLKGTLRQRMEQHRANPSCASCHARMDPIGFGMENYDAVGGWRTKDGETVLDTSGKLPTGQSFNGPNELKTILMQKKNEFARCLTEKLLTYSIGRGVQSTDRCNLDAMTQTIAKENYKFSALVTAIVLSEPFRKQRLDNNIARGGTAK
;
A
#
# COMPACT_ATOMS: atom_id res chain seq x y z
N THR A 1 18.80 3.85 19.01
CA THR A 1 19.01 2.88 20.10
C THR A 1 18.11 1.69 19.87
N LEU A 2 18.56 0.48 20.17
CA LEU A 2 17.82 -0.77 20.00
C LEU A 2 17.97 -1.60 21.28
N GLU A 3 16.89 -2.24 21.73
CA GLU A 3 16.94 -3.22 22.83
C GLU A 3 17.49 -4.54 22.27
N HIS A 4 18.57 -5.04 22.85
CA HIS A 4 19.20 -6.29 22.50
C HIS A 4 19.22 -7.21 23.73
N ASP A 5 18.87 -8.47 23.53
CA ASP A 5 18.90 -9.49 24.57
C ASP A 5 20.22 -10.26 24.54
N PHE A 6 21.12 -9.93 25.47
CA PHE A 6 22.41 -10.58 25.63
C PHE A 6 22.19 -11.90 26.37
N THR A 7 22.28 -13.03 25.68
CA THR A 7 21.89 -14.33 26.24
C THR A 7 22.92 -14.98 27.17
N ARG A 8 23.97 -14.26 27.56
CA ARG A 8 24.98 -14.66 28.53
C ARG A 8 25.85 -13.46 28.92
N PRO A 9 26.51 -13.46 30.09
CA PRO A 9 27.53 -12.48 30.36
C PRO A 9 28.79 -12.75 29.51
N GLY A 10 29.52 -11.69 29.13
CA GLY A 10 30.83 -11.83 28.50
C GLY A 10 31.30 -10.61 27.71
N ASP A 11 32.47 -10.76 27.06
CA ASP A 11 33.12 -9.73 26.24
C ASP A 11 32.59 -9.73 24.79
N TYR A 12 31.66 -8.82 24.49
CA TYR A 12 31.06 -8.66 23.18
C TYR A 12 31.81 -7.63 22.34
N LEU A 13 31.98 -7.94 21.05
CA LEU A 13 32.50 -6.97 20.08
C LEU A 13 31.34 -6.20 19.45
N ILE A 14 31.30 -4.89 19.64
CA ILE A 14 30.41 -3.98 18.92
C ILE A 14 31.20 -3.29 17.81
N ARG A 15 30.73 -3.45 16.57
CA ARG A 15 31.29 -2.80 15.38
C ARG A 15 30.26 -1.87 14.76
N ALA A 16 30.58 -0.58 14.63
CA ALA A 16 29.78 0.38 13.90
C ALA A 16 30.47 0.73 12.56
N LYS A 17 29.75 0.63 11.45
CA LYS A 17 30.23 1.08 10.14
C LYS A 17 29.69 2.47 9.85
N ALA A 18 30.55 3.48 9.81
CA ALA A 18 30.15 4.87 9.71
C ALA A 18 31.06 5.73 8.82
N ALA A 19 30.50 6.81 8.30
CA ALA A 19 31.19 7.91 7.62
C ALA A 19 30.69 9.25 8.18
N ALA A 20 31.32 10.35 7.80
CA ALA A 20 30.86 11.68 8.17
C ALA A 20 31.00 12.68 7.02
N GLN A 21 30.14 13.71 7.05
CA GLN A 21 30.33 14.97 6.35
C GLN A 21 30.75 15.99 7.38
N GLN A 22 31.92 16.59 7.19
CA GLN A 22 32.43 17.59 8.13
C GLN A 22 31.93 18.98 7.77
N ALA A 23 31.45 19.68 8.79
CA ALA A 23 31.31 21.12 8.83
C ALA A 23 32.06 21.66 10.05
N GLY A 24 32.67 22.84 9.89
CA GLY A 24 33.61 23.40 10.86
C GLY A 24 34.95 22.65 10.93
N ASP A 25 35.67 22.89 12.02
CA ASP A 25 37.05 22.45 12.30
C ASP A 25 37.13 21.12 13.07
N VAL A 26 36.03 20.66 13.66
CA VAL A 26 35.96 19.41 14.42
C VAL A 26 35.34 18.27 13.59
N PRO A 27 35.90 17.04 13.61
CA PRO A 27 35.26 15.88 13.00
C PRO A 27 33.94 15.52 13.69
N ALA A 28 33.10 14.71 13.03
CA ALA A 28 31.91 14.18 13.68
C ALA A 28 32.29 13.22 14.81
N LYS A 29 31.62 13.33 15.96
CA LYS A 29 31.83 12.49 17.13
C LYS A 29 30.69 11.49 17.23
N MET A 30 31.05 10.21 17.15
CA MET A 30 30.13 9.09 17.28
C MET A 30 30.38 8.37 18.60
N ALA A 31 29.37 8.26 19.45
CA ALA A 31 29.42 7.41 20.64
C ALA A 31 28.74 6.07 20.39
N VAL A 32 29.37 4.98 20.82
CA VAL A 32 28.68 3.72 21.09
C VAL A 32 28.18 3.79 22.54
N LYS A 33 26.93 3.40 22.75
CA LYS A 33 26.23 3.46 24.04
C LYS A 33 25.69 2.11 24.45
N ILE A 34 25.75 1.83 25.75
CA ILE A 34 25.04 0.72 26.41
C ILE A 34 24.26 1.32 27.58
N ASP A 35 22.96 1.04 27.64
CA ASP A 35 22.02 1.53 28.67
C ASP A 35 22.08 3.06 28.89
N GLY A 36 22.31 3.79 27.80
CA GLY A 36 22.39 5.25 27.80
C GLY A 36 23.78 5.82 28.12
N HIS A 37 24.72 4.99 28.60
CA HIS A 37 26.08 5.39 28.91
C HIS A 37 27.00 5.27 27.70
N ASN A 38 27.87 6.26 27.47
CA ASN A 38 28.88 6.20 26.41
C ASN A 38 29.97 5.20 26.81
N VAL A 39 30.06 4.07 26.10
CA VAL A 39 31.15 3.08 26.30
C VAL A 39 32.41 3.46 25.52
N LYS A 40 32.25 4.11 24.36
CA LYS A 40 33.37 4.66 23.58
C LYS A 40 32.89 5.80 22.69
N VAL A 41 33.74 6.82 22.52
CA VAL A 41 33.55 7.90 21.55
C VAL A 41 34.64 7.81 20.49
N PHE A 42 34.25 7.90 19.23
CA PHE A 42 35.12 7.89 18.05
C PHE A 42 35.01 9.22 17.30
N ASP A 43 36.15 9.70 16.80
CA ASP A 43 36.17 10.74 15.79
C ASP A 43 36.03 10.10 14.39
N VAL A 44 35.01 10.54 13.65
CA VAL A 44 34.66 10.04 12.33
C VAL A 44 35.11 11.08 11.28
N PRO A 45 36.12 10.77 10.45
CA PRO A 45 36.67 11.72 9.49
C PRO A 45 35.72 11.97 8.31
N ASN A 46 35.93 13.10 7.62
CA ASN A 46 35.15 13.56 6.47
C ASN A 46 35.32 12.68 5.22
N LEU A 47 34.75 11.47 5.25
CA LEU A 47 34.85 10.48 4.17
C LEU A 47 33.45 9.96 3.80
N PRO A 48 32.53 10.82 3.30
CA PRO A 48 31.11 10.47 3.14
C PRO A 48 30.85 9.29 2.21
N ASN A 49 31.77 8.99 1.29
CA ASN A 49 31.66 7.90 0.33
C ASN A 49 32.57 6.70 0.66
N LYS A 50 33.25 6.70 1.83
CA LYS A 50 34.19 5.65 2.25
C LYS A 50 33.98 5.32 3.74
N PRO A 51 32.89 4.60 4.08
CA PRO A 51 32.63 4.23 5.47
C PRO A 51 33.74 3.35 6.05
N LYS A 52 34.07 3.61 7.32
CA LYS A 52 35.04 2.85 8.11
C LYS A 52 34.35 2.09 9.23
N GLU A 53 35.01 1.05 9.72
CA GLU A 53 34.57 0.28 10.87
C GLU A 53 35.21 0.83 12.16
N TYR A 54 34.39 0.96 13.20
CA TYR A 54 34.77 1.41 14.52
C TYR A 54 34.38 0.33 15.51
N GLU A 55 35.37 -0.22 16.21
CA GLU A 55 35.20 -1.41 17.04
C GLU A 55 35.45 -1.10 18.51
N ILE A 56 34.63 -1.68 19.38
CA ILE A 56 34.84 -1.68 20.82
C ILE A 56 34.43 -3.04 21.40
N ARG A 57 35.23 -3.52 22.33
CA ARG A 57 34.92 -4.67 23.17
C ARG A 57 34.33 -4.21 24.49
N VAL A 58 33.25 -4.85 24.91
CA VAL A 58 32.45 -4.46 26.07
C VAL A 58 32.01 -5.71 26.82
N ASP A 59 32.32 -5.74 28.11
CA ASP A 59 31.73 -6.72 29.02
C ASP A 59 30.28 -6.33 29.31
N VAL A 60 29.35 -7.25 29.00
CA VAL A 60 27.92 -7.05 29.21
C VAL A 60 27.38 -8.20 30.05
N THR A 61 26.43 -7.91 30.94
CA THR A 61 25.70 -8.93 31.70
C THR A 61 24.65 -9.63 30.83
N GLU A 62 24.15 -10.77 31.29
CA GLU A 62 23.00 -11.40 30.64
C GLU A 62 21.72 -10.57 30.82
N GLY A 63 20.90 -10.53 29.78
CA GLY A 63 19.59 -9.89 29.77
C GLY A 63 19.45 -8.78 28.73
N LYS A 64 18.35 -8.03 28.84
CA LYS A 64 18.00 -6.96 27.90
C LYS A 64 18.77 -5.69 28.22
N HIS A 65 19.58 -5.24 27.26
CA HIS A 65 20.33 -3.99 27.32
C HIS A 65 20.02 -3.12 26.09
N LYS A 66 20.10 -1.80 26.25
CA LYS A 66 19.90 -0.84 25.17
C LYS A 66 21.22 -0.48 24.51
N ILE A 67 21.43 -0.93 23.28
CA ILE A 67 22.59 -0.57 22.48
C ILE A 67 22.25 0.66 21.63
N GLY A 68 23.11 1.67 21.65
CA GLY A 68 22.93 2.89 20.89
C GLY A 68 24.18 3.32 20.14
N VAL A 69 23.97 4.04 19.04
CA VAL A 69 24.99 4.89 18.44
C VAL A 69 24.44 6.31 18.45
N ALA A 70 25.23 7.29 18.89
CA ALA A 70 24.81 8.68 19.01
C ALA A 70 25.79 9.62 18.31
N PHE A 71 25.24 10.59 17.58
CA PHE A 71 25.98 11.74 17.06
C PHE A 71 26.03 12.81 18.14
N LEU A 72 27.24 13.17 18.59
CA LEU A 72 27.41 13.97 19.82
C LEU A 72 27.64 15.46 19.60
N ASN A 73 28.03 15.87 18.41
CA ASN A 73 28.47 17.24 18.13
C ASN A 73 27.83 17.76 16.85
N ASP A 74 26.50 17.76 16.82
CA ASP A 74 25.75 18.37 15.73
C ASP A 74 26.18 19.83 15.52
N PHE A 75 26.27 20.23 14.26
CA PHE A 75 26.72 21.56 13.86
C PHE A 75 26.03 21.96 12.57
N TYR A 76 25.16 22.95 12.67
CA TYR A 76 24.42 23.50 11.55
C TYR A 76 24.55 25.02 11.50
N VAL A 77 24.87 25.53 10.31
CA VAL A 77 24.78 26.96 9.99
C VAL A 77 23.97 27.13 8.72
N ALA A 78 22.89 27.90 8.82
CA ALA A 78 22.01 28.19 7.70
C ALA A 78 22.71 28.96 6.57
N GLU A 79 22.20 28.78 5.35
CA GLU A 79 22.65 29.54 4.20
C GLU A 79 22.27 31.02 4.33
N THR A 80 23.20 31.89 3.96
CA THR A 80 23.00 33.33 3.83
C THR A 80 23.49 33.79 2.47
N LYS A 81 23.17 35.02 2.07
CA LYS A 81 23.69 35.61 0.83
C LYS A 81 25.23 35.69 0.76
N TYR A 82 25.93 35.51 1.88
CA TYR A 82 27.39 35.57 1.97
C TYR A 82 28.06 34.25 2.33
N ARG A 83 27.30 33.21 2.72
CA ARG A 83 27.83 31.94 3.22
C ARG A 83 26.88 30.80 2.87
N LYS A 84 27.42 29.75 2.24
CA LYS A 84 26.68 28.51 2.00
C LYS A 84 26.34 27.80 3.32
N ALA A 85 25.23 27.06 3.33
CA ALA A 85 24.91 26.22 4.47
C ALA A 85 26.07 25.29 4.81
N GLN A 86 26.32 25.10 6.09
CA GLN A 86 27.29 24.15 6.60
C GLN A 86 26.57 23.23 7.56
N ASP A 87 26.74 21.93 7.35
CA ASP A 87 26.02 20.92 8.10
C ASP A 87 26.93 19.72 8.36
N ARG A 88 27.11 19.37 9.64
CA ARG A 88 27.93 18.24 10.05
C ARG A 88 27.03 17.04 10.20
N ASN A 89 27.25 16.01 9.39
CA ASN A 89 26.44 14.82 9.39
C ASN A 89 27.25 13.59 9.78
N LEU A 90 26.67 12.73 10.61
CA LEU A 90 27.13 11.36 10.83
C LEU A 90 26.28 10.40 10.00
N LEU A 91 26.94 9.60 9.17
CA LEU A 91 26.31 8.61 8.28
C LEU A 91 26.57 7.21 8.86
N LEU A 92 25.58 6.60 9.52
CA LEU A 92 25.66 5.25 10.08
C LEU A 92 25.10 4.23 9.08
N TYR A 93 25.87 3.19 8.74
CA TYR A 93 25.49 2.16 7.78
C TYR A 93 25.05 0.86 8.45
N SER A 94 25.79 0.40 9.45
CA SER A 94 25.44 -0.81 10.21
C SER A 94 26.01 -0.76 11.62
N VAL A 95 25.40 -1.53 12.51
CA VAL A 95 25.92 -1.87 13.84
C VAL A 95 25.84 -3.39 13.98
N GLU A 96 26.97 -4.02 14.26
CA GLU A 96 27.09 -5.45 14.46
C GLU A 96 27.49 -5.73 15.92
N VAL A 97 26.85 -6.72 16.54
CA VAL A 97 27.18 -7.21 17.87
C VAL A 97 27.61 -8.66 17.72
N SER A 98 28.86 -8.95 17.98
CA SER A 98 29.44 -10.29 17.88
C SER A 98 29.66 -10.86 19.28
N ALA A 99 29.10 -12.04 19.52
CA ALA A 99 29.27 -12.74 20.79
C ALA A 99 30.73 -13.19 21.02
N PRO A 100 31.12 -13.45 22.27
CA PRO A 100 32.43 -14.02 22.59
C PRO A 100 32.71 -15.29 21.78
N LYS A 101 33.99 -15.54 21.47
CA LYS A 101 34.39 -16.74 20.72
C LYS A 101 33.96 -18.00 21.48
N GLY A 102 33.30 -18.94 20.79
CA GLY A 102 32.75 -20.15 21.40
C GLY A 102 31.38 -19.99 22.07
N ALA A 103 30.79 -18.78 22.03
CA ALA A 103 29.42 -18.60 22.47
C ALA A 103 28.45 -19.38 21.57
N VAL A 104 27.63 -20.22 22.19
CA VAL A 104 26.48 -20.83 21.52
C VAL A 104 25.40 -19.77 21.44
N LEU A 105 25.11 -19.30 20.23
CA LEU A 105 24.04 -18.35 19.98
C LEU A 105 22.68 -19.03 20.15
N PRO A 106 21.68 -18.35 20.73
CA PRO A 106 20.33 -18.87 20.79
C PRO A 106 19.80 -19.12 19.37
N ILE A 107 19.08 -20.23 19.20
CA ILE A 107 18.38 -20.50 17.94
C ILE A 107 17.27 -19.45 17.77
N THR A 108 17.38 -18.64 16.72
CA THR A 108 16.40 -17.59 16.42
C THR A 108 15.03 -18.19 16.07
N ASP A 109 13.95 -17.43 16.27
CA ASP A 109 12.61 -17.88 15.88
C ASP A 109 12.49 -18.15 14.38
N SER A 110 13.24 -17.41 13.55
CA SER A 110 13.33 -17.67 12.12
C SER A 110 14.00 -19.03 11.82
N HIS A 111 15.08 -19.36 12.54
CA HIS A 111 15.71 -20.67 12.43
C HIS A 111 14.73 -21.78 12.86
N LYS A 112 14.05 -21.63 14.00
CA LYS A 112 13.02 -22.59 14.46
C LYS A 112 11.90 -22.77 13.43
N LYS A 113 11.43 -21.69 12.78
CA LYS A 113 10.40 -21.73 11.73
C LYS A 113 10.82 -22.50 10.49
N ILE A 114 12.10 -22.43 10.10
CA ILE A 114 12.62 -23.14 8.92
C ILE A 114 12.90 -24.61 9.27
N PHE A 115 13.75 -24.84 10.27
CA PHE A 115 14.27 -26.18 10.59
C PHE A 115 13.22 -27.04 11.31
N GLY A 116 12.41 -26.44 12.19
CA GLY A 116 11.46 -27.18 13.05
C GLY A 116 12.17 -28.22 13.91
N THR A 117 11.42 -29.21 14.40
CA THR A 117 11.98 -30.31 15.20
C THR A 117 12.49 -31.43 14.29
N ARG A 118 13.71 -31.90 14.54
CA ARG A 118 14.26 -33.10 13.89
C ARG A 118 13.60 -34.35 14.51
N PRO A 119 13.01 -35.25 13.71
CA PRO A 119 12.51 -36.52 14.24
C PRO A 119 13.64 -37.36 14.82
N SER A 120 13.37 -38.07 15.92
CA SER A 120 14.36 -38.95 16.54
C SER A 120 14.85 -40.01 15.55
N GLY A 121 16.16 -40.20 15.46
CA GLY A 121 16.80 -41.16 14.55
C GLY A 121 16.77 -40.78 13.05
N ALA A 122 16.21 -39.63 12.67
CA ALA A 122 16.19 -39.22 11.26
C ALA A 122 17.60 -38.86 10.76
N THR A 123 17.98 -39.40 9.60
CA THR A 123 19.20 -39.00 8.88
C THR A 123 19.10 -37.56 8.36
N ASP A 124 20.24 -36.94 8.04
CA ASP A 124 20.27 -35.58 7.48
C ASP A 124 19.42 -35.48 6.21
N LEU A 125 19.49 -36.51 5.35
CA LEU A 125 18.70 -36.57 4.12
C LEU A 125 17.18 -36.56 4.40
N VAL A 126 16.71 -37.37 5.35
CA VAL A 126 15.29 -37.43 5.73
C VAL A 126 14.83 -36.10 6.30
N TYR A 127 15.64 -35.51 7.17
CA TYR A 127 15.32 -34.24 7.81
C TYR A 127 15.34 -33.07 6.80
N ALA A 128 16.33 -33.01 5.91
CA ALA A 128 16.40 -32.05 4.82
C ALA A 128 15.16 -32.11 3.92
N LYS A 129 14.73 -33.33 3.54
CA LYS A 129 13.53 -33.53 2.75
C LYS A 129 12.29 -32.98 3.45
N GLN A 130 12.16 -33.15 4.76
CA GLN A 130 11.05 -32.59 5.54
C GLN A 130 11.10 -31.06 5.60
N ILE A 131 12.26 -30.47 5.89
CA ILE A 131 12.45 -29.00 5.94
C ILE A 131 12.09 -28.39 4.60
N LEU A 132 12.70 -28.87 3.52
CA LEU A 132 12.55 -28.31 2.18
C LEU A 132 11.16 -28.57 1.62
N SER A 133 10.50 -29.69 1.96
CA SER A 133 9.11 -29.93 1.58
C SER A 133 8.16 -28.93 2.23
N ARG A 134 8.29 -28.67 3.54
CA ARG A 134 7.45 -27.68 4.24
C ARG A 134 7.69 -26.27 3.68
N PHE A 135 8.95 -25.91 3.46
CA PHE A 135 9.31 -24.61 2.92
C PHE A 135 8.78 -24.43 1.49
N ALA A 136 9.04 -25.40 0.60
CA ALA A 136 8.58 -25.37 -0.78
C ALA A 136 7.05 -25.38 -0.89
N ARG A 137 6.34 -26.09 0.00
CA ARG A 137 4.86 -26.06 0.03
C ARG A 137 4.32 -24.63 0.16
N LYS A 138 4.94 -23.82 1.01
CA LYS A 138 4.59 -22.41 1.21
C LYS A 138 5.10 -21.53 0.06
N ALA A 139 6.37 -21.69 -0.31
CA ALA A 139 7.01 -20.89 -1.35
C ALA A 139 6.36 -21.07 -2.72
N TYR A 140 5.97 -22.29 -3.08
CA TYR A 140 5.31 -22.64 -4.35
C TYR A 140 3.79 -22.65 -4.25
N ARG A 141 3.22 -22.50 -3.04
CA ARG A 141 1.77 -22.43 -2.78
C ARG A 141 1.01 -23.71 -3.18
N ARG A 142 1.74 -24.81 -3.27
CA ARG A 142 1.28 -26.19 -3.52
C ARG A 142 2.37 -27.16 -3.06
N PRO A 143 2.05 -28.44 -2.82
CA PRO A 143 3.08 -29.47 -2.65
C PRO A 143 4.08 -29.44 -3.83
N ALA A 144 5.37 -29.46 -3.51
CA ALA A 144 6.41 -29.65 -4.51
C ALA A 144 6.33 -31.06 -5.09
N SER A 145 6.61 -31.22 -6.38
CA SER A 145 6.74 -32.54 -6.99
C SER A 145 7.96 -33.28 -6.44
N SER A 146 8.03 -34.59 -6.67
CA SER A 146 9.20 -35.41 -6.32
C SER A 146 10.50 -34.83 -6.91
N ASP A 147 10.44 -34.39 -8.16
CA ASP A 147 11.59 -33.89 -8.90
C ASP A 147 12.01 -32.50 -8.40
N GLU A 148 11.05 -31.63 -8.14
CA GLU A 148 11.30 -30.32 -7.54
C GLU A 148 11.97 -30.47 -6.17
N LEU A 149 11.43 -31.33 -5.31
CA LEU A 149 11.99 -31.58 -3.99
C LEU A 149 13.38 -32.25 -4.08
N GLY A 150 13.55 -33.20 -5.01
CA GLY A 150 14.83 -33.85 -5.24
C GLY A 150 15.94 -32.87 -5.62
N ARG A 151 15.64 -31.87 -6.46
CA ARG A 151 16.58 -30.79 -6.81
C ARG A 151 16.98 -29.95 -5.60
N LEU A 152 16.03 -29.61 -4.73
CA LEU A 152 16.33 -28.83 -3.52
C LEU A 152 17.19 -29.63 -2.54
N VAL A 153 16.88 -30.91 -2.34
CA VAL A 153 17.63 -31.79 -1.44
C VAL A 153 19.05 -32.05 -1.97
N LYS A 154 19.23 -32.09 -3.30
CA LYS A 154 20.55 -32.23 -3.93
C LYS A 154 21.50 -31.07 -3.56
N CYS A 155 20.99 -29.87 -3.29
CA CYS A 155 21.83 -28.76 -2.79
C CYS A 155 22.45 -29.09 -1.43
N VAL A 156 21.72 -29.82 -0.57
CA VAL A 156 22.21 -30.23 0.75
C VAL A 156 23.32 -31.27 0.61
N THR A 157 23.07 -32.31 -0.19
CA THR A 157 24.05 -33.39 -0.35
C THR A 157 25.32 -32.94 -1.09
N LEU A 158 25.21 -31.97 -2.01
CA LEU A 158 26.38 -31.36 -2.66
C LEU A 158 27.20 -30.52 -1.66
N ALA A 159 26.55 -29.71 -0.83
CA ALA A 159 27.23 -28.92 0.19
C ALA A 159 28.00 -29.82 1.16
N GLU A 160 27.36 -30.88 1.68
CA GLU A 160 28.01 -31.85 2.57
C GLU A 160 29.20 -32.53 1.89
N LYS A 161 29.09 -32.88 0.60
CA LYS A 161 30.20 -33.47 -0.16
C LYS A 161 31.38 -32.50 -0.33
N GLU A 162 31.13 -31.20 -0.37
CA GLU A 162 32.15 -30.15 -0.45
C GLU A 162 32.69 -29.75 0.93
N GLY A 163 32.27 -30.42 2.01
CA GLY A 163 32.72 -30.17 3.38
C GLY A 163 31.99 -29.04 4.09
N GLU A 164 30.89 -28.54 3.53
CA GLU A 164 30.04 -27.52 4.14
C GLU A 164 29.07 -28.14 5.17
N SER A 165 28.56 -27.31 6.08
CA SER A 165 27.59 -27.74 7.11
C SER A 165 26.23 -28.11 6.52
N PHE A 166 25.48 -28.96 7.23
CA PHE A 166 24.08 -29.29 6.91
C PHE A 166 23.21 -28.04 6.78
N GLU A 167 23.36 -27.09 7.72
CA GLU A 167 22.65 -25.81 7.73
C GLU A 167 22.95 -24.98 6.49
N ARG A 168 24.21 -24.98 6.04
CA ARG A 168 24.62 -24.33 4.79
C ARG A 168 23.96 -25.01 3.58
N GLY A 169 23.89 -26.34 3.56
CA GLY A 169 23.15 -27.09 2.57
C GLY A 169 21.66 -26.71 2.50
N ILE A 170 20.99 -26.62 3.65
CA ILE A 170 19.58 -26.17 3.74
C ILE A 170 19.45 -24.73 3.24
N GLN A 171 20.38 -23.85 3.59
CA GLN A 171 20.38 -22.46 3.12
C GLN A 171 20.46 -22.39 1.58
N LEU A 172 21.31 -23.20 0.95
CA LEU A 172 21.39 -23.29 -0.52
C LEU A 172 20.08 -23.82 -1.12
N GLY A 173 19.49 -24.86 -0.54
CA GLY A 173 18.19 -25.38 -0.96
C GLY A 173 17.09 -24.31 -0.89
N VAL A 174 17.06 -23.52 0.19
CA VAL A 174 16.13 -22.38 0.32
C VAL A 174 16.40 -21.31 -0.73
N GLN A 175 17.65 -20.95 -1.00
CA GLN A 175 18.01 -19.98 -2.04
C GLN A 175 17.54 -20.42 -3.43
N VAL A 176 17.73 -21.69 -3.77
CA VAL A 176 17.23 -22.27 -5.03
C VAL A 176 15.70 -22.21 -5.08
N CYS A 177 15.03 -22.51 -3.97
CA CYS A 177 13.57 -22.42 -3.88
C CYS A 177 13.07 -20.98 -4.11
N LEU A 178 13.72 -19.98 -3.51
CA LEU A 178 13.37 -18.56 -3.67
C LEU A 178 13.77 -17.97 -5.03
N SER A 179 14.67 -18.63 -5.76
CA SER A 179 15.05 -18.24 -7.12
C SER A 179 14.22 -18.95 -8.20
N SER A 180 13.32 -19.84 -7.79
CA SER A 180 12.50 -20.63 -8.70
C SER A 180 11.37 -19.80 -9.33
N PRO A 181 11.04 -20.00 -10.62
CA PRO A 181 9.84 -19.42 -11.22
C PRO A 181 8.55 -19.75 -10.46
N ASN A 182 8.46 -20.93 -9.84
CA ASN A 182 7.33 -21.32 -8.99
C ASN A 182 7.18 -20.44 -7.74
N PHE A 183 8.26 -19.80 -7.28
CA PHE A 183 8.21 -18.80 -6.22
C PHE A 183 7.99 -17.40 -6.78
N ILE A 184 8.73 -16.99 -7.82
CA ILE A 184 8.75 -15.62 -8.36
C ILE A 184 7.42 -15.25 -9.00
N PHE A 185 6.78 -16.19 -9.70
CA PHE A 185 5.54 -15.96 -10.43
C PHE A 185 4.33 -16.65 -9.77
N HIS A 186 3.15 -16.11 -10.04
CA HIS A 186 1.89 -16.83 -9.87
C HIS A 186 1.68 -17.73 -11.07
N ALA A 187 2.26 -18.94 -11.01
CA ALA A 187 2.08 -19.94 -12.05
C ALA A 187 0.67 -20.54 -11.95
N GLU A 188 -0.07 -20.52 -13.05
CA GLU A 188 -1.32 -21.24 -13.25
C GLU A 188 -1.12 -22.26 -14.37
N PRO A 189 -0.36 -23.34 -14.12
CA PRO A 189 -0.05 -24.30 -15.18
C PRO A 189 -1.34 -24.96 -15.69
N THR A 190 -1.54 -24.91 -17.01
CA THR A 190 -2.68 -25.59 -17.65
C THR A 190 -2.34 -27.06 -17.89
N ALA A 191 -3.19 -27.98 -17.41
CA ALA A 191 -3.10 -29.41 -17.73
C ALA A 191 -3.92 -29.82 -18.97
N LYS A 192 -4.80 -28.94 -19.47
CA LYS A 192 -5.73 -29.20 -20.58
C LYS A 192 -5.20 -28.74 -21.94
N PRO A 193 -5.54 -29.45 -23.03
CA PRO A 193 -5.18 -29.04 -24.40
C PRO A 193 -5.77 -27.68 -24.79
N ILE A 194 -5.06 -26.98 -25.69
CA ILE A 194 -5.33 -25.62 -26.22
C ILE A 194 -6.68 -25.52 -26.98
N ALA A 195 -7.43 -26.62 -27.14
CA ALA A 195 -8.72 -26.61 -27.82
C ALA A 195 -9.80 -25.77 -27.09
N GLU A 196 -9.70 -25.62 -25.76
CA GLU A 196 -10.57 -24.73 -24.98
C GLU A 196 -9.95 -23.33 -24.89
N ARG A 197 -10.73 -22.25 -25.06
CA ARG A 197 -10.26 -20.85 -24.89
C ARG A 197 -10.07 -20.45 -23.41
N SER A 198 -10.56 -21.27 -22.49
CA SER A 198 -10.44 -21.05 -21.05
C SER A 198 -10.62 -22.36 -20.30
N ALA A 199 -9.93 -22.52 -19.17
CA ALA A 199 -10.08 -23.68 -18.29
C ALA A 199 -10.27 -23.25 -16.84
N PHE A 200 -10.99 -24.04 -16.04
CA PHE A 200 -11.03 -23.83 -14.60
C PHE A 200 -9.63 -23.89 -13.99
N LEU A 201 -9.38 -23.04 -13.00
CA LEU A 201 -8.19 -23.11 -12.18
C LEU A 201 -8.15 -24.42 -11.42
N GLY A 202 -6.95 -24.96 -11.24
CA GLY A 202 -6.72 -26.00 -10.26
C GLY A 202 -6.94 -25.50 -8.83
N GLN A 203 -6.94 -26.43 -7.90
CA GLN A 203 -7.35 -26.17 -6.51
C GLN A 203 -6.34 -25.30 -5.77
N TYR A 204 -5.04 -25.52 -6.00
CA TYR A 204 -3.97 -24.72 -5.39
C TYR A 204 -3.84 -23.35 -6.06
N GLU A 205 -4.08 -23.27 -7.37
CA GLU A 205 -4.15 -22.02 -8.12
C GLU A 205 -5.30 -21.15 -7.57
N MET A 206 -6.47 -21.75 -7.32
CA MET A 206 -7.60 -21.05 -6.71
C MET A 206 -7.29 -20.59 -5.28
N ALA A 207 -6.64 -21.42 -4.45
CA ALA A 207 -6.16 -21.01 -3.13
C ALA A 207 -5.21 -19.80 -3.21
N SER A 208 -4.24 -19.87 -4.14
CA SER A 208 -3.29 -18.78 -4.38
C SER A 208 -4.01 -17.51 -4.81
N ARG A 209 -4.87 -17.57 -5.83
CA ARG A 209 -5.59 -16.41 -6.35
C ARG A 209 -6.46 -15.76 -5.28
N LEU A 210 -7.19 -16.55 -4.49
CA LEU A 210 -8.00 -16.05 -3.37
C LEU A 210 -7.14 -15.35 -2.30
N SER A 211 -6.01 -15.96 -1.91
CA SER A 211 -5.10 -15.39 -0.91
C SER A 211 -4.42 -14.10 -1.37
N TYR A 212 -3.98 -14.00 -2.62
CA TYR A 212 -3.35 -12.77 -3.12
C TYR A 212 -4.36 -11.66 -3.39
N PHE A 213 -5.57 -12.04 -3.79
CA PHE A 213 -6.67 -11.08 -3.89
C PHE A 213 -6.98 -10.43 -2.54
N LEU A 214 -7.22 -11.23 -1.48
CA LEU A 214 -7.71 -10.69 -0.21
C LEU A 214 -6.61 -10.29 0.77
N TRP A 215 -5.45 -10.96 0.75
CA TRP A 215 -4.37 -10.76 1.72
C TRP A 215 -3.06 -10.28 1.12
N SER A 216 -2.94 -10.22 -0.21
CA SER A 216 -1.68 -9.94 -0.92
C SER A 216 -0.51 -10.77 -0.37
N SER A 217 -0.80 -12.02 0.00
CA SER A 217 0.14 -12.93 0.63
C SER A 217 -0.26 -14.37 0.33
N MET A 218 0.63 -15.32 0.65
CA MET A 218 0.42 -16.75 0.39
C MET A 218 -0.83 -17.31 1.10
N PRO A 219 -1.45 -18.37 0.55
CA PRO A 219 -2.55 -19.06 1.22
C PRO A 219 -2.06 -19.65 2.54
N ASP A 220 -2.97 -19.67 3.51
CA ASP A 220 -2.71 -20.33 4.79
C ASP A 220 -2.91 -21.85 4.70
N ASP A 221 -2.60 -22.54 5.80
CA ASP A 221 -2.67 -24.00 5.84
C ASP A 221 -4.10 -24.52 5.64
N GLU A 222 -5.14 -23.75 6.03
CA GLU A 222 -6.54 -24.10 5.80
C GLU A 222 -6.86 -24.10 4.29
N LEU A 223 -6.54 -23.02 3.57
CA LEU A 223 -6.73 -22.96 2.12
C LEU A 223 -5.92 -24.05 1.40
N LEU A 224 -4.65 -24.27 1.77
CA LEU A 224 -3.84 -25.33 1.18
C LEU A 224 -4.39 -26.73 1.45
N THR A 225 -5.05 -26.94 2.60
CA THR A 225 -5.68 -28.22 2.94
C THR A 225 -6.96 -28.42 2.15
N LEU A 226 -7.83 -27.40 2.05
CA LEU A 226 -9.03 -27.45 1.22
C LEU A 226 -8.68 -27.67 -0.26
N ALA A 227 -7.59 -27.06 -0.73
CA ALA A 227 -7.06 -27.29 -2.07
C ALA A 227 -6.68 -28.76 -2.28
N GLY A 228 -5.93 -29.35 -1.35
CA GLY A 228 -5.55 -30.76 -1.39
C GLY A 228 -6.74 -31.73 -1.29
N GLN A 229 -7.85 -31.29 -0.72
CA GLN A 229 -9.12 -32.04 -0.66
C GLN A 229 -10.04 -31.80 -1.87
N ASN A 230 -9.60 -31.02 -2.86
CA ASN A 230 -10.38 -30.64 -4.04
C ASN A 230 -11.68 -29.85 -3.74
N LYS A 231 -11.71 -29.06 -2.66
CA LYS A 231 -12.91 -28.35 -2.20
C LYS A 231 -13.02 -26.88 -2.65
N LEU A 232 -11.97 -26.28 -3.18
CA LEU A 232 -11.93 -24.85 -3.54
C LEU A 232 -12.57 -24.52 -4.90
N GLN A 233 -13.49 -25.36 -5.36
CA GLN A 233 -14.39 -25.04 -6.49
C GLN A 233 -15.87 -25.12 -6.07
N ASP A 234 -16.16 -25.53 -4.83
CA ASP A 234 -17.50 -25.51 -4.26
C ASP A 234 -17.86 -24.08 -3.83
N PRO A 235 -18.96 -23.50 -4.36
CA PRO A 235 -19.40 -22.15 -3.97
C PRO A 235 -19.59 -21.97 -2.46
N THR A 236 -20.13 -22.97 -1.77
CA THR A 236 -20.39 -22.90 -0.32
C THR A 236 -19.09 -22.82 0.48
N VAL A 237 -18.08 -23.58 0.05
CA VAL A 237 -16.74 -23.54 0.66
C VAL A 237 -16.08 -22.20 0.39
N LEU A 238 -16.16 -21.69 -0.85
CA LEU A 238 -15.59 -20.39 -1.21
C LEU A 238 -16.22 -19.26 -0.41
N GLU A 239 -17.55 -19.22 -0.27
CA GLU A 239 -18.26 -18.22 0.53
C GLU A 239 -17.82 -18.23 2.00
N SER A 240 -17.69 -19.42 2.60
CA SER A 240 -17.18 -19.57 3.97
C SER A 240 -15.76 -19.03 4.11
N GLN A 241 -14.88 -19.35 3.16
CA GLN A 241 -13.50 -18.87 3.15
C GLN A 241 -13.43 -17.35 2.94
N ILE A 242 -14.23 -16.77 2.05
CA ILE A 242 -14.30 -15.31 1.86
C ILE A 242 -14.66 -14.62 3.17
N LYS A 243 -15.72 -15.07 3.85
CA LYS A 243 -16.15 -14.49 5.13
C LYS A 243 -15.07 -14.59 6.20
N ARG A 244 -14.37 -15.72 6.28
CA ARG A 244 -13.23 -15.91 7.20
C ARG A 244 -12.10 -14.95 6.87
N MET A 245 -11.72 -14.88 5.60
CA MET A 245 -10.56 -14.13 5.14
C MET A 245 -10.76 -12.61 5.22
N LEU A 246 -11.96 -12.10 4.97
CA LEU A 246 -12.28 -10.67 5.14
C LEU A 246 -12.25 -10.21 6.60
N LYS A 247 -12.43 -11.14 7.55
CA LYS A 247 -12.31 -10.85 8.99
C LYS A 247 -10.87 -10.94 9.51
N ASP A 248 -9.97 -11.58 8.76
CA ASP A 248 -8.58 -11.74 9.15
C ASP A 248 -7.84 -10.38 9.06
N PRO A 249 -6.95 -10.03 10.01
CA PRO A 249 -6.18 -8.80 9.96
C PRO A 249 -5.38 -8.58 8.67
N ARG A 250 -5.02 -9.66 7.95
CA ARG A 250 -4.35 -9.59 6.65
C ARG A 250 -5.22 -8.95 5.56
N ALA A 251 -6.55 -8.89 5.72
CA ALA A 251 -7.45 -8.22 4.79
C ALA A 251 -7.19 -6.70 4.65
N LYS A 252 -6.46 -6.09 5.60
CA LYS A 252 -5.93 -4.72 5.47
C LYS A 252 -5.05 -4.52 4.24
N ALA A 253 -4.57 -5.60 3.63
CA ALA A 253 -3.92 -5.54 2.34
C ALA A 253 -4.82 -4.90 1.25
N LEU A 254 -6.15 -5.06 1.33
CA LEU A 254 -7.08 -4.43 0.39
C LEU A 254 -7.05 -2.89 0.48
N SER A 255 -7.02 -2.30 1.68
CA SER A 255 -6.90 -0.83 1.79
C SER A 255 -5.52 -0.35 1.32
N ALA A 256 -4.45 -1.00 1.77
CA ALA A 256 -3.09 -0.62 1.41
C ALA A 256 -2.80 -0.75 -0.10
N ASN A 257 -3.32 -1.81 -0.75
CA ASN A 257 -3.02 -2.12 -2.14
C ASN A 257 -4.12 -1.72 -3.11
N PHE A 258 -5.34 -2.20 -2.91
CA PHE A 258 -6.44 -1.91 -3.83
C PHE A 258 -6.91 -0.47 -3.68
N ALA A 259 -7.31 -0.02 -2.48
CA ALA A 259 -7.79 1.35 -2.29
C ALA A 259 -6.68 2.37 -2.58
N GLY A 260 -5.43 2.06 -2.20
CA GLY A 260 -4.26 2.88 -2.54
C GLY A 260 -4.06 3.10 -4.05
N GLN A 261 -4.38 2.11 -4.89
CA GLN A 261 -4.34 2.23 -6.36
C GLN A 261 -5.59 2.87 -6.93
N TRP A 262 -6.77 2.36 -6.56
CA TRP A 262 -8.07 2.84 -7.03
C TRP A 262 -8.25 4.34 -6.77
N LEU A 263 -7.96 4.77 -5.55
CA LEU A 263 -8.14 6.16 -5.13
C LEU A 263 -6.91 7.02 -5.36
N GLN A 264 -5.84 6.46 -5.95
CA GLN A 264 -4.58 7.13 -6.26
C GLN A 264 -3.84 7.70 -5.03
N LEU A 265 -4.08 7.13 -3.84
CA LEU A 265 -3.48 7.60 -2.57
C LEU A 265 -1.96 7.47 -2.55
N ARG A 266 -1.39 6.57 -3.36
CA ARG A 266 0.06 6.42 -3.52
C ARG A 266 0.73 7.72 -4.01
N ASN A 267 0.00 8.58 -4.71
CA ASN A 267 0.49 9.86 -5.20
C ASN A 267 0.57 10.93 -4.10
N LEU A 268 -0.03 10.70 -2.93
CA LEU A 268 -0.04 11.67 -1.82
C LEU A 268 1.37 11.94 -1.26
N SER A 269 2.31 11.00 -1.42
CA SER A 269 3.72 11.22 -1.06
C SER A 269 4.43 12.19 -2.01
N GLN A 270 3.96 12.29 -3.26
CA GLN A 270 4.56 13.08 -4.34
C GLN A 270 3.98 14.50 -4.44
N VAL A 271 2.78 14.73 -3.91
CA VAL A 271 2.19 16.08 -3.93
C VAL A 271 2.88 17.00 -2.92
N ALA A 272 3.21 18.21 -3.35
CA ALA A 272 3.86 19.22 -2.52
C ALA A 272 3.04 20.52 -2.49
N PRO A 273 1.97 20.59 -1.66
CA PRO A 273 1.26 21.84 -1.42
C PRO A 273 2.21 22.97 -1.00
N ASN A 274 1.94 24.17 -1.47
CA ASN A 274 2.74 25.35 -1.16
C ASN A 274 2.65 25.66 0.33
N ARG A 275 3.76 25.49 1.06
CA ARG A 275 3.83 25.67 2.52
C ARG A 275 3.51 27.09 3.00
N LYS A 276 3.65 28.11 2.16
CA LYS A 276 3.27 29.49 2.51
C LYS A 276 1.76 29.69 2.45
N GLN A 277 1.08 29.00 1.53
CA GLN A 277 -0.38 29.08 1.38
C GLN A 277 -1.11 28.11 2.32
N PHE A 278 -0.54 26.92 2.53
CA PHE A 278 -1.11 25.87 3.36
C PHE A 278 -0.19 25.58 4.55
N VAL A 279 -0.11 26.54 5.48
CA VAL A 279 0.84 26.53 6.62
C VAL A 279 0.68 25.28 7.50
N GLY A 280 -0.54 24.76 7.64
CA GLY A 280 -0.82 23.55 8.43
C GLY A 280 -0.44 22.24 7.74
N PHE A 281 -0.04 22.26 6.46
CA PHE A 281 0.28 21.03 5.73
C PHE A 281 1.70 20.53 6.01
N ASN A 282 1.81 19.41 6.69
CA ASN A 282 3.06 18.73 7.02
C ASN A 282 2.94 17.20 6.83
N ASN A 283 4.01 16.45 7.14
CA ASN A 283 4.01 14.99 6.98
C ASN A 283 3.04 14.29 7.94
N ASP A 284 2.82 14.83 9.14
CA ASP A 284 1.91 14.23 10.11
C ASP A 284 0.47 14.32 9.63
N LEU A 285 0.06 15.50 9.13
CA LEU A 285 -1.25 15.68 8.52
C LEU A 285 -1.40 14.81 7.27
N ARG A 286 -0.38 14.76 6.41
CA ARG A 286 -0.39 13.89 5.21
C ARG A 286 -0.60 12.42 5.58
N ASN A 287 0.13 11.92 6.58
CA ASN A 287 -0.02 10.55 7.06
C ASN A 287 -1.40 10.34 7.67
N ALA A 288 -1.91 11.31 8.43
CA ALA A 288 -3.23 11.22 9.03
C ALA A 288 -4.35 11.17 7.98
N MET A 289 -4.26 11.97 6.92
CA MET A 289 -5.19 11.92 5.78
C MET A 289 -5.20 10.55 5.10
N LYS A 290 -4.01 9.95 4.90
CA LYS A 290 -3.90 8.60 4.32
C LYS A 290 -4.54 7.56 5.24
N SER A 291 -4.23 7.60 6.53
CA SER A 291 -4.77 6.68 7.53
C SER A 291 -6.28 6.79 7.68
N GLU A 292 -6.88 7.99 7.57
CA GLU A 292 -8.34 8.14 7.51
C GLU A 292 -8.93 7.28 6.39
N THR A 293 -8.41 7.42 5.16
CA THR A 293 -8.96 6.68 4.01
C THR A 293 -8.77 5.18 4.14
N GLU A 294 -7.60 4.73 4.62
CA GLU A 294 -7.32 3.31 4.84
C GLU A 294 -8.24 2.71 5.91
N LEU A 295 -8.40 3.38 7.06
CA LEU A 295 -9.29 2.93 8.13
C LEU A 295 -10.76 3.00 7.73
N PHE A 296 -11.15 4.00 6.94
CA PHE A 296 -12.51 4.10 6.42
C PHE A 296 -12.84 2.93 5.49
N PHE A 297 -11.92 2.59 4.58
CA PHE A 297 -12.06 1.42 3.72
C PHE A 297 -12.08 0.12 4.55
N ASP A 298 -11.12 -0.06 5.47
CA ASP A 298 -11.03 -1.23 6.35
C ASP A 298 -12.32 -1.41 7.18
N GLY A 299 -12.89 -0.32 7.69
CA GLY A 299 -14.16 -0.34 8.42
C GLY A 299 -15.31 -0.87 7.56
N ILE A 300 -15.40 -0.45 6.29
CA ILE A 300 -16.41 -0.95 5.36
C ILE A 300 -16.24 -2.45 5.09
N VAL A 301 -15.00 -2.91 4.90
CA VAL A 301 -14.69 -4.32 4.65
C VAL A 301 -14.99 -5.18 5.88
N HIS A 302 -14.47 -4.81 7.04
CA HIS A 302 -14.51 -5.63 8.25
C HIS A 302 -15.90 -5.70 8.88
N GLU A 303 -16.64 -4.60 8.83
CA GLU A 303 -18.03 -4.53 9.32
C GLU A 303 -19.05 -4.96 8.26
N ASP A 304 -18.61 -5.40 7.06
CA ASP A 304 -19.46 -5.80 5.93
C ASP A 304 -20.53 -4.74 5.58
N ARG A 305 -20.08 -3.48 5.53
CA ARG A 305 -20.94 -2.32 5.25
C ARG A 305 -21.29 -2.26 3.78
N SER A 306 -22.30 -1.45 3.48
CA SER A 306 -22.64 -1.12 2.10
C SER A 306 -21.50 -0.30 1.48
N VAL A 307 -21.04 -0.67 0.28
CA VAL A 307 -20.03 0.09 -0.46
C VAL A 307 -20.54 1.47 -0.87
N LEU A 308 -21.85 1.72 -0.82
CA LEU A 308 -22.43 3.05 -1.07
C LEU A 308 -22.00 4.08 -0.01
N GLU A 309 -21.56 3.64 1.17
CA GLU A 309 -20.97 4.54 2.17
C GLU A 309 -19.70 5.25 1.65
N PHE A 310 -19.01 4.69 0.64
CA PHE A 310 -17.93 5.40 -0.05
C PHE A 310 -18.39 6.71 -0.71
N LEU A 311 -19.67 6.81 -1.10
CA LEU A 311 -20.25 8.04 -1.66
C LEU A 311 -20.73 8.99 -0.55
N ASP A 312 -21.47 8.46 0.43
CA ASP A 312 -22.01 9.24 1.54
C ASP A 312 -22.09 8.41 2.83
N ALA A 313 -21.08 8.56 3.69
CA ALA A 313 -21.08 8.00 5.04
C ALA A 313 -21.40 9.07 6.08
N LYS A 314 -21.99 8.66 7.21
CA LYS A 314 -22.28 9.54 8.37
C LYS A 314 -21.22 9.44 9.47
N TYR A 315 -20.05 8.91 9.15
CA TYR A 315 -18.91 8.79 10.04
C TYR A 315 -17.60 8.87 9.25
N THR A 316 -16.50 9.08 9.96
CA THR A 316 -15.13 8.89 9.44
C THR A 316 -14.19 8.46 10.58
N TYR A 317 -12.89 8.30 10.30
CA TYR A 317 -11.88 7.97 11.30
C TYR A 317 -10.90 9.12 11.47
N LEU A 318 -10.79 9.65 12.69
CA LEU A 318 -9.96 10.82 13.00
C LEU A 318 -9.03 10.55 14.17
N ASN A 319 -7.81 11.10 14.09
CA ASN A 319 -6.98 11.44 15.23
C ASN A 319 -6.98 12.97 15.42
N GLU A 320 -6.28 13.47 16.44
CA GLU A 320 -6.31 14.90 16.77
C GLU A 320 -5.79 15.80 15.63
N VAL A 321 -4.73 15.39 14.95
CA VAL A 321 -4.13 16.16 13.84
C VAL A 321 -5.16 16.41 12.74
N LEU A 322 -5.85 15.36 12.31
CA LEU A 322 -6.84 15.48 11.24
C LEU A 322 -8.14 16.13 11.71
N ALA A 323 -8.55 15.89 12.96
CA ALA A 323 -9.74 16.54 13.53
C ALA A 323 -9.59 18.07 13.57
N LYS A 324 -8.41 18.57 13.98
CA LYS A 324 -8.09 20.01 13.93
C LYS A 324 -8.14 20.55 12.50
N HIS A 325 -7.58 19.82 11.54
CA HIS A 325 -7.63 20.21 10.12
C HIS A 325 -9.06 20.28 9.57
N TYR A 326 -9.95 19.43 10.06
CA TYR A 326 -11.36 19.41 9.66
C TYR A 326 -12.25 20.38 10.45
N GLY A 327 -11.76 20.95 11.55
CA GLY A 327 -12.58 21.73 12.48
C GLY A 327 -13.59 20.87 13.24
N ILE A 328 -13.24 19.61 13.52
CA ILE A 328 -14.08 18.68 14.28
C ILE A 328 -13.56 18.60 15.71
N GLU A 329 -14.41 18.94 16.67
CA GLU A 329 -14.08 18.95 18.09
C GLU A 329 -14.22 17.55 18.74
N GLY A 330 -13.65 17.38 19.94
CA GLY A 330 -13.83 16.17 20.76
C GLY A 330 -12.90 14.99 20.45
N VAL A 331 -11.89 15.16 19.58
CA VAL A 331 -10.89 14.13 19.26
C VAL A 331 -9.51 14.58 19.75
N GLN A 332 -8.87 13.77 20.60
CA GLN A 332 -7.57 14.08 21.23
C GLN A 332 -6.62 12.88 21.14
N GLY A 333 -5.32 13.15 20.99
CA GLY A 333 -4.26 12.15 20.87
C GLY A 333 -4.05 11.58 19.47
N GLU A 334 -3.01 10.77 19.35
CA GLU A 334 -2.52 10.23 18.08
C GLU A 334 -3.38 9.08 17.52
N ASN A 335 -4.14 8.41 18.39
CA ASN A 335 -4.94 7.25 18.04
C ASN A 335 -6.22 7.63 17.29
N PHE A 336 -6.42 6.99 16.14
CA PHE A 336 -7.63 7.09 15.34
C PHE A 336 -8.83 6.48 16.06
N ARG A 337 -9.99 7.12 15.89
CA ARG A 337 -11.29 6.60 16.34
C ARG A 337 -12.37 6.90 15.32
N LYS A 338 -13.41 6.07 15.30
CA LYS A 338 -14.62 6.30 14.51
C LYS A 338 -15.39 7.48 15.11
N VAL A 339 -15.68 8.49 14.31
CA VAL A 339 -16.33 9.74 14.71
C VAL A 339 -17.61 9.94 13.90
N SER A 340 -18.70 10.28 14.57
CA SER A 340 -19.96 10.64 13.92
C SER A 340 -19.85 11.99 13.21
N LEU A 341 -20.39 12.08 11.99
CA LEU A 341 -20.43 13.30 11.18
C LEU A 341 -21.81 13.97 11.18
N ALA A 342 -22.72 13.57 12.07
CA ALA A 342 -24.08 14.12 12.12
C ALA A 342 -24.11 15.65 12.27
N SER A 343 -23.15 16.22 13.01
CA SER A 343 -23.01 17.67 13.22
C SER A 343 -22.14 18.37 12.17
N TYR A 344 -21.58 17.60 11.23
CA TYR A 344 -20.65 18.08 10.20
C TYR A 344 -21.16 17.63 8.82
N PRO A 345 -22.35 18.09 8.39
CA PRO A 345 -23.03 17.59 7.20
C PRO A 345 -22.22 17.75 5.93
N GLN A 346 -21.26 18.69 5.89
CA GLN A 346 -20.33 18.88 4.78
C GLN A 346 -19.42 17.66 4.56
N ARG A 347 -19.02 16.95 5.62
CA ARG A 347 -18.14 15.77 5.54
C ARG A 347 -18.96 14.48 5.32
N GLY A 348 -18.29 13.45 4.85
CA GLY A 348 -18.84 12.10 4.68
C GLY A 348 -18.59 11.54 3.29
N GLY A 349 -18.15 10.29 3.23
CA GLY A 349 -17.73 9.64 1.99
C GLY A 349 -16.38 10.15 1.45
N LEU A 350 -15.87 9.47 0.43
CA LEU A 350 -14.51 9.67 -0.11
C LEU A 350 -14.30 11.07 -0.71
N LEU A 351 -15.34 11.64 -1.34
CA LEU A 351 -15.25 12.95 -2.00
C LEU A 351 -14.89 14.10 -1.05
N THR A 352 -15.06 13.89 0.25
CA THR A 352 -14.85 14.92 1.28
C THR A 352 -13.57 14.71 2.08
N GLN A 353 -12.84 13.62 1.84
CA GLN A 353 -11.59 13.32 2.54
C GLN A 353 -10.43 14.14 1.95
N ALA A 354 -9.61 14.70 2.83
CA ALA A 354 -8.49 15.56 2.43
C ALA A 354 -7.43 14.82 1.62
N SER A 355 -7.23 13.52 1.81
CA SER A 355 -6.36 12.71 0.96
C SER A 355 -6.75 12.82 -0.52
N ILE A 356 -8.03 12.62 -0.83
CA ILE A 356 -8.61 12.71 -2.18
C ILE A 356 -8.55 14.14 -2.71
N LEU A 357 -8.98 15.11 -1.89
CA LEU A 357 -8.99 16.52 -2.27
C LEU A 357 -7.59 17.06 -2.56
N THR A 358 -6.56 16.52 -1.88
CA THR A 358 -5.16 16.88 -2.09
C THR A 358 -4.59 16.27 -3.38
N VAL A 359 -4.76 14.96 -3.60
CA VAL A 359 -4.23 14.30 -4.82
C VAL A 359 -4.90 14.80 -6.10
N THR A 360 -6.10 15.38 -5.99
CA THR A 360 -6.85 15.98 -7.09
C THR A 360 -6.68 17.50 -7.21
N SER A 361 -5.69 18.09 -6.55
CA SER A 361 -5.42 19.54 -6.61
C SER A 361 -4.05 19.87 -7.23
N ASN A 362 -3.73 21.15 -7.33
CA ASN A 362 -2.40 21.65 -7.68
C ASN A 362 -1.68 22.14 -6.40
N PRO A 363 -0.35 22.27 -6.42
CA PRO A 363 0.42 22.77 -5.27
C PRO A 363 -0.09 24.08 -4.66
N THR A 364 -0.61 24.99 -5.48
CA THR A 364 -0.99 26.35 -5.06
C THR A 364 -2.49 26.62 -5.04
N ARG A 365 -3.31 25.68 -5.53
CA ARG A 365 -4.76 25.90 -5.74
C ARG A 365 -5.52 24.61 -5.95
N THR A 366 -6.83 24.67 -5.77
CA THR A 366 -7.76 23.60 -6.17
C THR A 366 -7.74 23.38 -7.68
N SER A 367 -8.32 22.27 -8.13
CA SER A 367 -8.51 21.98 -9.56
C SER A 367 -9.86 21.30 -9.81
N PRO A 368 -10.91 22.06 -10.17
CA PRO A 368 -12.21 21.51 -10.53
C PRO A 368 -12.12 20.43 -11.63
N VAL A 369 -11.23 20.66 -12.61
CA VAL A 369 -10.94 19.73 -13.71
C VAL A 369 -10.44 18.38 -13.18
N LYS A 370 -9.39 18.38 -12.35
CA LYS A 370 -8.81 17.14 -11.79
C LYS A 370 -9.80 16.42 -10.87
N ARG A 371 -10.54 17.18 -10.03
CA ARG A 371 -11.57 16.65 -9.12
C ARG A 371 -12.72 15.99 -9.89
N GLY A 372 -13.27 16.70 -10.88
CA GLY A 372 -14.34 16.18 -11.72
C GLY A 372 -13.91 14.96 -12.53
N LYS A 373 -12.72 15.01 -13.14
CA LYS A 373 -12.12 13.87 -13.85
C LYS A 373 -11.97 12.66 -12.92
N TRP A 374 -11.47 12.86 -11.69
CA TRP A 374 -11.31 11.79 -10.71
C TRP A 374 -12.66 11.14 -10.36
N VAL A 375 -13.72 11.92 -10.15
CA VAL A 375 -15.08 11.37 -9.93
C VAL A 375 -15.55 10.58 -11.14
N MET A 376 -15.38 11.10 -12.37
CA MET A 376 -15.80 10.37 -13.56
C MET A 376 -15.06 9.04 -13.75
N GLU A 377 -13.75 9.00 -13.47
CA GLU A 377 -12.90 7.83 -13.68
C GLU A 377 -12.94 6.80 -12.54
N GLN A 378 -12.90 7.26 -11.30
CA GLN A 378 -12.79 6.40 -10.12
C GLN A 378 -14.13 6.10 -9.46
N ILE A 379 -15.15 6.95 -9.66
CA ILE A 379 -16.46 6.78 -9.04
C ILE A 379 -17.49 6.32 -10.07
N LEU A 380 -17.56 6.93 -11.26
CA LEU A 380 -18.64 6.65 -12.23
C LEU A 380 -18.26 5.69 -13.36
N GLY A 381 -16.98 5.35 -13.53
CA GLY A 381 -16.53 4.46 -14.61
C GLY A 381 -16.77 5.02 -16.01
N THR A 382 -16.76 6.35 -16.16
CA THR A 382 -16.99 7.05 -17.44
C THR A 382 -15.77 7.91 -17.80
N PRO A 383 -14.59 7.31 -18.04
CA PRO A 383 -13.37 8.07 -18.30
C PRO A 383 -13.54 9.03 -19.48
N LEU A 384 -12.93 10.20 -19.36
CA LEU A 384 -12.89 11.18 -20.45
C LEU A 384 -11.87 10.73 -21.50
N PRO A 385 -12.07 11.08 -22.79
CA PRO A 385 -11.04 10.87 -23.80
C PRO A 385 -9.75 11.62 -23.39
N PRO A 386 -8.58 11.14 -23.83
CA PRO A 386 -7.33 11.83 -23.55
C PRO A 386 -7.39 13.27 -24.06
N ALA A 387 -6.76 14.19 -23.31
CA ALA A 387 -6.70 15.59 -23.72
C ALA A 387 -5.99 15.71 -25.09
N PRO A 388 -6.40 16.64 -25.96
CA PRO A 388 -5.69 16.93 -27.19
C PRO A 388 -4.21 17.24 -26.92
N PRO A 389 -3.28 16.87 -27.83
CA PRO A 389 -1.92 17.39 -27.76
C PRO A 389 -1.96 18.93 -27.84
N ASN A 390 -1.16 19.61 -27.01
CA ASN A 390 -1.04 21.08 -26.92
C ASN A 390 -2.19 21.85 -26.23
N VAL A 391 -2.83 21.29 -25.19
CA VAL A 391 -3.70 22.10 -24.31
C VAL A 391 -2.85 23.10 -23.52
N PRO A 392 -3.08 24.42 -23.66
CA PRO A 392 -2.36 25.42 -22.86
C PRO A 392 -2.67 25.22 -21.39
N THR A 393 -1.66 25.26 -20.52
CA THR A 393 -1.91 25.41 -19.09
C THR A 393 -2.67 26.71 -18.87
N LEU A 394 -3.62 26.71 -17.94
CA LEU A 394 -4.19 27.94 -17.43
C LEU A 394 -3.05 28.88 -17.05
N PRO A 395 -2.97 30.09 -17.63
CA PRO A 395 -1.84 30.96 -17.39
C PRO A 395 -1.72 31.22 -15.89
N ASP A 396 -0.64 30.71 -15.29
CA ASP A 396 -0.13 31.22 -14.02
C ASP A 396 0.72 32.50 -14.26
N ASP A 397 0.82 32.92 -15.52
CA ASP A 397 1.74 33.92 -16.02
C ASP A 397 1.24 35.35 -15.87
N LYS A 398 2.13 36.17 -15.30
CA LYS A 398 2.00 37.59 -14.95
C LYS A 398 1.69 38.53 -16.13
N LYS A 399 1.64 38.05 -17.37
CA LYS A 399 1.52 38.90 -18.56
C LYS A 399 0.06 39.30 -18.86
N GLU A 400 -0.90 38.40 -18.65
CA GLU A 400 -2.35 38.70 -18.64
C GLU A 400 -3.10 37.69 -17.75
N PRO A 401 -3.18 37.91 -16.43
CA PRO A 401 -3.90 37.00 -15.55
C PRO A 401 -5.41 37.06 -15.83
N LEU A 402 -6.03 35.90 -16.05
CA LEU A 402 -7.49 35.77 -16.02
C LEU A 402 -8.00 36.32 -14.68
N LYS A 403 -9.00 37.20 -14.72
CA LYS A 403 -9.51 37.90 -13.52
C LYS A 403 -10.65 37.10 -12.87
N GLY A 404 -10.79 37.24 -11.55
CA GLY A 404 -11.89 36.67 -10.78
C GLY A 404 -11.57 35.36 -10.07
N THR A 405 -12.60 34.70 -9.55
CA THR A 405 -12.51 33.42 -8.85
C THR A 405 -11.94 32.32 -9.76
N LEU A 406 -11.47 31.20 -9.20
CA LEU A 406 -11.05 30.06 -10.01
C LEU A 406 -12.12 29.62 -11.04
N ARG A 407 -13.40 29.66 -10.66
CA ARG A 407 -14.52 29.36 -11.55
C ARG A 407 -14.61 30.33 -12.72
N GLN A 408 -14.58 31.64 -12.46
CA GLN A 408 -14.64 32.67 -13.50
C GLN A 408 -13.47 32.53 -14.49
N ARG A 409 -12.28 32.19 -13.98
CA ARG A 409 -11.12 31.89 -14.82
C ARG A 409 -11.33 30.63 -15.68
N MET A 410 -12.03 29.60 -15.18
CA MET A 410 -12.36 28.40 -15.97
C MET A 410 -13.40 28.67 -17.04
N GLU A 411 -14.41 29.48 -16.72
CA GLU A 411 -15.41 29.89 -17.68
C GLU A 411 -14.78 30.69 -18.82
N GLN A 412 -13.84 31.60 -18.52
CA GLN A 412 -13.04 32.30 -19.53
C GLN A 412 -12.20 31.32 -20.39
N HIS A 413 -11.52 30.35 -19.76
CA HIS A 413 -10.74 29.33 -20.48
C HIS A 413 -11.60 28.45 -21.40
N ARG A 414 -12.83 28.17 -21.00
CA ARG A 414 -13.77 27.30 -21.73
C ARG A 414 -14.58 28.00 -22.80
N ALA A 415 -14.37 29.29 -23.01
CA ALA A 415 -14.95 29.99 -24.15
C ALA A 415 -14.52 29.37 -25.50
N ASN A 416 -13.40 28.62 -25.53
CA ASN A 416 -13.02 27.83 -26.69
C ASN A 416 -13.94 26.60 -26.87
N PRO A 417 -14.66 26.49 -28.02
CA PRO A 417 -15.55 25.36 -28.31
C PRO A 417 -14.88 23.97 -28.21
N SER A 418 -13.57 23.87 -28.52
CA SER A 418 -12.83 22.59 -28.42
C SER A 418 -12.67 22.08 -26.99
N CYS A 419 -12.70 22.99 -26.01
CA CYS A 419 -12.55 22.69 -24.59
C CYS A 419 -13.91 22.49 -23.91
N ALA A 420 -14.94 23.21 -24.36
CA ALA A 420 -16.26 23.25 -23.72
C ALA A 420 -16.93 21.89 -23.57
N SER A 421 -16.85 21.03 -24.60
CA SER A 421 -17.53 19.73 -24.66
C SER A 421 -17.07 18.76 -23.57
N CYS A 422 -15.76 18.60 -23.38
CA CYS A 422 -15.22 17.72 -22.34
C CYS A 422 -15.43 18.31 -20.94
N HIS A 423 -15.19 19.61 -20.78
CA HIS A 423 -15.34 20.28 -19.50
C HIS A 423 -16.79 20.36 -19.01
N ALA A 424 -17.79 20.35 -19.90
CA ALA A 424 -19.21 20.32 -19.51
C ALA A 424 -19.57 19.11 -18.65
N ARG A 425 -18.79 18.02 -18.73
CA ARG A 425 -19.02 16.79 -17.97
C ARG A 425 -18.31 16.78 -16.61
N MET A 426 -17.10 17.32 -16.53
CA MET A 426 -16.26 17.24 -15.32
C MET A 426 -16.30 18.50 -14.45
N ASP A 427 -16.29 19.70 -15.05
CA ASP A 427 -16.14 20.93 -14.27
C ASP A 427 -17.29 21.18 -13.30
N PRO A 428 -18.58 20.98 -13.66
CA PRO A 428 -19.66 21.15 -12.69
C PRO A 428 -19.42 20.31 -11.43
N ILE A 429 -19.05 19.03 -11.60
CA ILE A 429 -18.71 18.13 -10.49
C ILE A 429 -17.57 18.71 -9.66
N GLY A 430 -16.51 19.20 -10.32
CA GLY A 430 -15.40 19.90 -9.69
C GLY A 430 -15.82 21.12 -8.86
N PHE A 431 -16.67 21.98 -9.41
CA PHE A 431 -17.19 23.19 -8.75
C PHE A 431 -17.99 22.85 -7.49
N GLY A 432 -18.72 21.73 -7.49
CA GLY A 432 -19.40 21.21 -6.31
C GLY A 432 -18.51 20.95 -5.10
N MET A 433 -17.20 20.76 -5.33
CA MET A 433 -16.22 20.52 -4.27
C MET A 433 -15.39 21.75 -3.92
N GLU A 434 -15.66 22.93 -4.49
CA GLU A 434 -14.82 24.10 -4.29
C GLU A 434 -14.88 24.66 -2.85
N ASN A 435 -15.86 24.26 -2.03
CA ASN A 435 -15.83 24.51 -0.59
C ASN A 435 -14.66 23.84 0.13
N TYR A 436 -13.91 22.96 -0.54
CA TYR A 436 -12.66 22.40 -0.04
C TYR A 436 -11.47 23.05 -0.73
N ASP A 437 -10.53 23.55 0.07
CA ASP A 437 -9.25 24.05 -0.44
C ASP A 437 -8.36 22.92 -1.01
N ALA A 438 -7.14 23.25 -1.46
CA ALA A 438 -6.24 22.30 -2.10
C ALA A 438 -5.75 21.18 -1.19
N VAL A 439 -5.90 21.31 0.13
CA VAL A 439 -5.52 20.31 1.14
C VAL A 439 -6.75 19.80 1.90
N GLY A 440 -7.96 20.03 1.38
CA GLY A 440 -9.21 19.54 1.95
C GLY A 440 -9.72 20.26 3.20
N GLY A 441 -9.19 21.45 3.52
CA GLY A 441 -9.75 22.36 4.51
C GLY A 441 -11.04 23.01 3.99
N TRP A 442 -11.99 23.31 4.89
CA TRP A 442 -13.27 23.94 4.51
C TRP A 442 -13.12 25.45 4.29
N ARG A 443 -13.78 25.98 3.26
CA ARG A 443 -13.81 27.41 2.93
C ARG A 443 -15.13 27.84 2.30
N THR A 444 -15.46 29.12 2.47
CA THR A 444 -16.65 29.77 1.88
C THR A 444 -16.28 30.91 0.92
N LYS A 445 -14.99 31.29 0.86
CA LYS A 445 -14.47 32.37 0.01
C LYS A 445 -13.21 31.94 -0.77
N ASP A 446 -12.98 32.61 -1.88
CA ASP A 446 -11.73 32.62 -2.66
C ASP A 446 -11.18 34.05 -2.64
N GLY A 447 -10.21 34.31 -1.76
CA GLY A 447 -9.86 35.67 -1.35
C GLY A 447 -11.05 36.35 -0.66
N GLU A 448 -11.44 37.53 -1.14
CA GLU A 448 -12.60 38.26 -0.60
C GLU A 448 -13.95 37.81 -1.18
N THR A 449 -13.94 37.04 -2.27
CA THR A 449 -15.14 36.68 -3.03
C THR A 449 -15.79 35.42 -2.48
N VAL A 450 -17.12 35.44 -2.28
CA VAL A 450 -17.89 34.25 -1.89
C VAL A 450 -17.85 33.20 -3.00
N LEU A 451 -17.70 31.94 -2.63
CA LEU A 451 -17.65 30.82 -3.58
C LEU A 451 -19.03 30.54 -4.19
N ASP A 452 -19.05 30.33 -5.50
CA ASP A 452 -20.18 29.73 -6.20
C ASP A 452 -19.88 28.26 -6.49
N THR A 453 -20.44 27.39 -5.65
CA THR A 453 -20.33 25.94 -5.73
C THR A 453 -21.48 25.27 -6.46
N SER A 454 -22.30 26.06 -7.16
CA SER A 454 -23.37 25.51 -8.01
C SER A 454 -22.81 24.77 -9.23
N GLY A 455 -23.52 23.76 -9.69
CA GLY A 455 -23.19 23.02 -10.90
C GLY A 455 -24.43 22.54 -11.62
N LYS A 456 -24.37 22.47 -12.95
CA LYS A 456 -25.39 21.87 -13.80
C LYS A 456 -24.76 20.76 -14.64
N LEU A 457 -25.26 19.53 -14.49
CA LEU A 457 -24.79 18.38 -15.24
C LEU A 457 -25.40 18.36 -16.66
N PRO A 458 -24.79 17.66 -17.62
CA PRO A 458 -25.35 17.47 -18.96
C PRO A 458 -26.74 16.82 -18.98
N THR A 459 -27.10 16.08 -17.92
CA THR A 459 -28.44 15.50 -17.73
C THR A 459 -29.51 16.53 -17.37
N GLY A 460 -29.13 17.80 -17.16
CA GLY A 460 -30.01 18.89 -16.74
C GLY A 460 -30.10 19.07 -15.21
N GLN A 461 -29.67 18.09 -14.43
CA GLN A 461 -29.67 18.16 -12.96
C GLN A 461 -28.76 19.29 -12.47
N SER A 462 -29.27 20.09 -11.55
CA SER A 462 -28.52 21.17 -10.89
C SER A 462 -28.31 20.84 -9.42
N PHE A 463 -27.23 21.36 -8.83
CA PHE A 463 -26.92 21.20 -7.42
C PHE A 463 -26.12 22.40 -6.91
N ASN A 464 -26.06 22.56 -5.61
CA ASN A 464 -25.24 23.53 -4.92
C ASN A 464 -24.39 22.88 -3.83
N GLY A 465 -23.07 22.82 -4.09
CA GLY A 465 -22.10 22.32 -3.12
C GLY A 465 -22.03 20.80 -2.99
N PRO A 466 -21.20 20.30 -2.06
CA PRO A 466 -20.79 18.90 -2.03
C PRO A 466 -21.90 17.96 -1.57
N ASN A 467 -22.84 18.44 -0.74
CA ASN A 467 -23.91 17.61 -0.20
C ASN A 467 -24.94 17.26 -1.26
N GLU A 468 -25.40 18.24 -2.04
CA GLU A 468 -26.32 17.99 -3.15
C GLU A 468 -25.63 17.20 -4.27
N LEU A 469 -24.32 17.40 -4.51
CA LEU A 469 -23.54 16.57 -5.41
C LEU A 469 -23.52 15.09 -4.95
N LYS A 470 -23.30 14.82 -3.65
CA LYS A 470 -23.39 13.44 -3.10
C LYS A 470 -24.78 12.84 -3.31
N THR A 471 -25.85 13.62 -3.11
CA THR A 471 -27.23 13.16 -3.38
C THR A 471 -27.41 12.74 -4.83
N ILE A 472 -26.88 13.50 -5.79
CA ILE A 472 -26.91 13.12 -7.21
C ILE A 472 -26.10 11.84 -7.46
N LEU A 473 -24.89 11.72 -6.89
CA LEU A 473 -24.07 10.51 -7.05
C LEU A 473 -24.75 9.27 -6.45
N MET A 474 -25.50 9.42 -5.35
CA MET A 474 -26.30 8.34 -4.77
C MET A 474 -27.44 7.87 -5.69
N GLN A 475 -28.01 8.75 -6.52
CA GLN A 475 -28.96 8.34 -7.57
C GLN A 475 -28.27 7.49 -8.65
N LYS A 476 -26.95 7.63 -8.80
CA LYS A 476 -26.09 6.87 -9.71
C LYS A 476 -25.42 5.66 -9.05
N LYS A 477 -25.97 5.16 -7.93
CA LYS A 477 -25.42 4.01 -7.18
C LYS A 477 -25.11 2.78 -8.03
N ASN A 478 -25.89 2.50 -9.08
CA ASN A 478 -25.63 1.37 -9.99
C ASN A 478 -24.38 1.60 -10.86
N GLU A 479 -24.18 2.82 -11.34
CA GLU A 479 -22.99 3.21 -12.11
C GLU A 479 -21.74 3.11 -11.22
N PHE A 480 -21.85 3.60 -9.98
CA PHE A 480 -20.80 3.47 -8.98
C PHE A 480 -20.48 2.01 -8.63
N ALA A 481 -21.50 1.22 -8.31
CA ALA A 481 -21.34 -0.18 -7.96
C ALA A 481 -20.70 -0.97 -9.11
N ARG A 482 -21.10 -0.70 -10.36
CA ARG A 482 -20.47 -1.26 -11.54
C ARG A 482 -18.99 -0.87 -11.65
N CYS A 483 -18.67 0.42 -11.52
CA CYS A 483 -17.30 0.91 -11.60
C CYS A 483 -16.41 0.25 -10.54
N LEU A 484 -16.86 0.22 -9.29
CA LEU A 484 -16.15 -0.44 -8.20
C LEU A 484 -15.96 -1.93 -8.47
N THR A 485 -16.99 -2.61 -8.98
CA THR A 485 -16.89 -4.03 -9.37
C THR A 485 -15.84 -4.24 -10.45
N GLU A 486 -15.79 -3.40 -11.46
CA GLU A 486 -14.79 -3.47 -12.54
C GLU A 486 -13.36 -3.25 -12.02
N LYS A 487 -13.16 -2.25 -11.15
CA LYS A 487 -11.87 -1.97 -10.53
C LYS A 487 -11.40 -3.12 -9.65
N LEU A 488 -12.29 -3.64 -8.80
CA LEU A 488 -11.94 -4.73 -7.89
C LEU A 488 -11.73 -6.05 -8.63
N LEU A 489 -12.49 -6.31 -9.70
CA LEU A 489 -12.28 -7.44 -10.58
C LEU A 489 -10.92 -7.35 -11.28
N THR A 490 -10.57 -6.18 -11.82
CA THR A 490 -9.25 -5.95 -12.46
C THR A 490 -8.12 -6.25 -11.49
N TYR A 491 -8.25 -5.78 -10.25
CA TYR A 491 -7.29 -6.05 -9.17
C TYR A 491 -7.22 -7.55 -8.82
N SER A 492 -8.36 -8.24 -8.76
CA SER A 492 -8.43 -9.63 -8.34
C SER A 492 -7.88 -10.63 -9.38
N ILE A 493 -7.98 -10.30 -10.67
CA ILE A 493 -7.51 -11.16 -11.77
C ILE A 493 -6.20 -10.70 -12.41
N GLY A 494 -5.66 -9.54 -12.01
CA GLY A 494 -4.37 -9.03 -12.49
C GLY A 494 -4.34 -8.58 -13.96
N ARG A 495 -5.49 -8.37 -14.58
CA ARG A 495 -5.64 -7.87 -15.96
C ARG A 495 -6.87 -6.99 -16.11
N GLY A 496 -6.87 -6.13 -17.12
CA GLY A 496 -8.05 -5.34 -17.47
C GLY A 496 -9.25 -6.21 -17.89
N VAL A 497 -10.45 -5.69 -17.62
CA VAL A 497 -11.72 -6.25 -18.09
C VAL A 497 -11.81 -6.12 -19.61
N GLN A 498 -12.23 -7.19 -20.27
CA GLN A 498 -12.40 -7.24 -21.72
C GLN A 498 -13.88 -7.34 -22.11
N SER A 499 -14.18 -7.23 -23.40
CA SER A 499 -15.55 -7.36 -23.93
C SER A 499 -16.24 -8.66 -23.50
N THR A 500 -15.49 -9.77 -23.41
CA THR A 500 -15.98 -11.09 -22.97
C THR A 500 -16.32 -11.17 -21.48
N ASP A 501 -15.82 -10.24 -20.66
CA ASP A 501 -16.15 -10.19 -19.23
C ASP A 501 -17.44 -9.39 -18.95
N ARG A 502 -18.00 -8.70 -19.96
CA ARG A 502 -19.12 -7.76 -19.79
C ARG A 502 -20.36 -8.40 -19.16
N CYS A 503 -20.78 -9.57 -19.64
CA CYS A 503 -21.95 -10.27 -19.08
C CYS A 503 -21.70 -10.69 -17.62
N ASN A 504 -20.47 -11.09 -17.28
CA ASN A 504 -20.09 -11.40 -15.90
C ASN A 504 -20.16 -10.13 -15.03
N LEU A 505 -19.64 -9.01 -15.51
CA LEU A 505 -19.70 -7.72 -14.79
C LEU A 505 -21.15 -7.25 -14.56
N ASP A 506 -22.01 -7.39 -15.56
CA ASP A 506 -23.44 -7.07 -15.46
C ASP A 506 -24.12 -7.95 -14.40
N ALA A 507 -23.88 -9.26 -14.43
CA ALA A 507 -24.42 -10.21 -13.46
C ALA A 507 -23.94 -9.91 -12.03
N MET A 508 -22.63 -9.66 -11.83
CA MET A 508 -22.08 -9.29 -10.52
C MET A 508 -22.72 -8.01 -9.98
N THR A 509 -22.90 -7.00 -10.83
CA THR A 509 -23.54 -5.72 -10.44
C THR A 509 -24.99 -5.93 -10.00
N GLN A 510 -25.73 -6.82 -10.66
CA GLN A 510 -27.10 -7.17 -10.25
C GLN A 510 -27.13 -7.93 -8.92
N THR A 511 -26.20 -8.87 -8.70
CA THR A 511 -26.09 -9.63 -7.46
C THR A 511 -25.84 -8.72 -6.27
N ILE A 512 -24.84 -7.81 -6.36
CA ILE A 512 -24.54 -6.90 -5.25
C ILE A 512 -25.71 -5.95 -4.95
N ALA A 513 -26.48 -5.54 -5.95
CA ALA A 513 -27.66 -4.70 -5.74
C ALA A 513 -28.76 -5.41 -4.93
N LYS A 514 -28.95 -6.71 -5.14
CA LYS A 514 -29.89 -7.54 -4.36
C LYS A 514 -29.41 -7.75 -2.92
N GLU A 515 -28.09 -7.77 -2.72
CA GLU A 515 -27.45 -7.92 -1.41
C GLU A 515 -27.15 -6.58 -0.71
N ASN A 516 -27.94 -5.54 -1.01
CA ASN A 516 -27.80 -4.21 -0.41
C ASN A 516 -26.40 -3.58 -0.54
N TYR A 517 -25.69 -3.93 -1.61
CA TYR A 517 -24.35 -3.45 -1.93
C TYR A 517 -23.31 -3.74 -0.85
N LYS A 518 -23.46 -4.83 -0.10
CA LYS A 518 -22.46 -5.24 0.90
C LYS A 518 -21.11 -5.55 0.27
N PHE A 519 -20.02 -5.21 0.97
CA PHE A 519 -18.67 -5.51 0.49
C PHE A 519 -18.43 -7.02 0.33
N SER A 520 -18.90 -7.85 1.26
CA SER A 520 -18.77 -9.31 1.12
C SER A 520 -19.49 -9.85 -0.11
N ALA A 521 -20.68 -9.33 -0.43
CA ALA A 521 -21.42 -9.73 -1.62
C ALA A 521 -20.66 -9.38 -2.91
N LEU A 522 -19.99 -8.24 -2.94
CA LEU A 522 -19.11 -7.85 -4.05
C LEU A 522 -17.94 -8.83 -4.22
N VAL A 523 -17.25 -9.17 -3.13
CA VAL A 523 -16.14 -10.13 -3.17
C VAL A 523 -16.63 -11.52 -3.58
N THR A 524 -17.76 -11.98 -3.04
CA THR A 524 -18.38 -13.27 -3.41
C THR A 524 -18.76 -13.31 -4.88
N ALA A 525 -19.41 -12.26 -5.39
CA ALA A 525 -19.78 -12.18 -6.80
C ALA A 525 -18.56 -12.29 -7.72
N ILE A 526 -17.44 -11.63 -7.35
CA ILE A 526 -16.17 -11.74 -8.07
C ILE A 526 -15.60 -13.15 -7.99
N VAL A 527 -15.47 -13.73 -6.79
CA VAL A 527 -14.83 -15.03 -6.60
C VAL A 527 -15.61 -16.17 -7.27
N LEU A 528 -16.94 -16.07 -7.34
CA LEU A 528 -17.79 -17.05 -7.99
C LEU A 528 -17.89 -16.88 -9.52
N SER A 529 -17.43 -15.74 -10.04
CA SER A 529 -17.49 -15.43 -11.47
C SER A 529 -16.52 -16.25 -12.32
N GLU A 530 -16.85 -16.42 -13.60
CA GLU A 530 -15.95 -17.13 -14.53
C GLU A 530 -14.58 -16.47 -14.67
N PRO A 531 -14.45 -15.12 -14.80
CA PRO A 531 -13.14 -14.48 -14.94
C PRO A 531 -12.18 -14.75 -13.78
N PHE A 532 -12.71 -14.98 -12.58
CA PHE A 532 -11.90 -15.30 -11.41
C PHE A 532 -11.58 -16.79 -11.31
N ARG A 533 -12.55 -17.68 -11.61
CA ARG A 533 -12.40 -19.13 -11.45
C ARG A 533 -11.73 -19.83 -12.63
N LYS A 534 -11.64 -19.16 -13.78
CA LYS A 534 -11.03 -19.69 -15.00
C LYS A 534 -9.77 -18.90 -15.36
N GLN A 535 -8.78 -19.63 -15.87
CA GLN A 535 -7.67 -19.06 -16.63
C GLN A 535 -8.05 -19.01 -18.12
N ARG A 536 -7.52 -18.02 -18.83
CA ARG A 536 -7.66 -17.93 -20.28
C ARG A 536 -6.50 -18.64 -20.95
N LEU A 537 -6.79 -19.33 -22.04
CA LEU A 537 -5.83 -20.07 -22.84
C LEU A 537 -5.64 -19.31 -24.14
N ASP A 538 -4.77 -18.29 -24.09
CA ASP A 538 -4.45 -17.50 -25.27
C ASP A 538 -3.39 -18.24 -26.10
N ASN A 539 -3.62 -18.37 -27.41
CA ASN A 539 -2.78 -19.15 -28.33
C ASN A 539 -1.33 -18.67 -28.51
N ASN A 540 -0.86 -17.62 -27.81
CA ASN A 540 0.39 -16.94 -28.17
C ASN A 540 1.23 -16.32 -27.03
N ILE A 541 1.09 -16.74 -25.76
CA ILE A 541 2.04 -16.31 -24.72
C ILE A 541 2.68 -17.52 -24.05
N ALA A 542 3.95 -17.73 -24.37
CA ALA A 542 4.83 -18.65 -23.69
C ALA A 542 4.76 -18.42 -22.16
N ARG A 543 4.19 -19.38 -21.41
CA ARG A 543 4.37 -19.60 -19.97
C ARG A 543 4.53 -18.32 -19.12
N GLY A 544 3.69 -17.31 -19.37
CA GLY A 544 3.79 -16.02 -18.71
C GLY A 544 2.99 -16.02 -17.41
N GLY A 545 3.61 -16.41 -16.31
CA GLY A 545 3.05 -16.10 -14.99
C GLY A 545 3.07 -14.60 -14.74
N THR A 546 2.11 -14.08 -13.99
CA THR A 546 2.18 -12.69 -13.51
C THR A 546 3.28 -12.59 -12.44
N ALA A 547 4.15 -11.60 -12.59
CA ALA A 547 5.14 -11.28 -11.56
C ALA A 547 4.41 -10.73 -10.32
N LYS A 548 4.90 -11.11 -9.14
CA LYS A 548 4.36 -10.74 -7.83
C LYS A 548 4.23 -9.23 -7.60
#